data_AF-A0A6C0JF79-F1
#
_entry.id   AF-A0A6C0JF79-F1
#
_cell.length_a   1.000
_cell.length_b   1.000
_cell.length_c   1.000
_cell.angle_alpha   90.00
_cell.angle_beta   90.00
_cell.angle_gamma   90.00
#
_symmetry.space_group_name_H-M   'P 1'
#
loop_
_entity.id
_entity.type
_entity.pdbx_description
1 polymer ?
#
loop_
_entity_poly.entity_id
_entity_poly.type
_entity_poly.pdbx_seq_one_letter_code
_entity_poly.pdbx_strand_id
1 'polypeptide(L)'
;MQIRVLGLLPYIVHYLRTESLIAYIVINNGILYHILLPTSWVVKWYDIICNVYMMAFVNIQVQNIDVFTWTCFAAGCFIYNSLYIKRKFLKGVFHIVGVQLPLYRALTLTSF
;
A
#
# COMPACT_ATOMS: atom_id res chain seq x y z
N MET A 1 -3.89 -8.48 -16.88
CA MET A 1 -4.59 -8.09 -15.64
C MET A 1 -3.56 -7.67 -14.59
N GLN A 2 -3.64 -6.47 -14.04
CA GLN A 2 -2.74 -6.05 -12.95
C GLN A 2 -3.21 -6.68 -11.64
N ILE A 3 -2.65 -7.84 -11.31
CA ILE A 3 -2.99 -8.61 -10.09
C ILE A 3 -2.96 -7.76 -8.82
N ARG A 4 -2.11 -6.71 -8.77
CA ARG A 4 -1.96 -5.75 -7.66
C ARG A 4 -3.26 -5.06 -7.23
N VAL A 5 -4.24 -4.92 -8.13
CA VAL A 5 -5.56 -4.36 -7.81
C VAL A 5 -6.30 -5.23 -6.79
N LEU A 6 -6.08 -6.54 -6.78
CA LEU A 6 -6.67 -7.44 -5.78
C LEU A 6 -6.22 -7.11 -4.36
N GLY A 7 -5.01 -6.56 -4.19
CA GLY A 7 -4.53 -6.11 -2.88
C GLY A 7 -5.20 -4.83 -2.38
N LEU A 8 -6.06 -4.18 -3.18
CA LEU A 8 -6.88 -3.04 -2.72
C LEU A 8 -8.18 -3.49 -2.04
N LEU A 9 -8.62 -4.74 -2.25
CA LEU A 9 -9.87 -5.26 -1.66
C LEU A 9 -9.93 -5.12 -0.13
N PRO A 10 -8.87 -5.46 0.64
CA PRO A 10 -8.90 -5.28 2.09
C PRO A 10 -9.11 -3.82 2.50
N TYR A 11 -8.53 -2.87 1.76
CA TYR A 11 -8.69 -1.44 2.02
C TYR A 11 -10.10 -0.95 1.71
N ILE A 12 -10.72 -1.45 0.62
CA ILE A 12 -12.12 -1.14 0.30
C ILE A 12 -13.03 -1.61 1.44
N VAL A 13 -12.85 -2.85 1.90
CA VAL A 13 -13.64 -3.38 3.02
C VAL A 13 -13.41 -2.60 4.30
N HIS A 14 -12.16 -2.17 4.58
CA HIS A 14 -11.84 -1.33 5.73
C HIS A 14 -12.57 0.01 5.66
N TYR A 15 -12.44 0.72 4.53
CA TYR A 15 -13.09 2.01 4.32
C TYR A 15 -14.61 1.92 4.50
N LEU A 16 -15.26 0.89 3.94
CA LEU A 16 -16.70 0.69 4.08
C LEU A 16 -17.15 0.42 5.53
N ARG A 17 -16.23 0.03 6.43
CA ARG A 17 -16.53 -0.27 7.84
C ARG A 17 -16.15 0.86 8.79
N THR A 18 -15.10 1.61 8.49
CA THR A 18 -14.53 2.59 9.42
C THR A 18 -14.53 4.02 8.88
N GLU A 19 -14.92 4.21 7.61
CA GLU A 19 -14.78 5.49 6.90
C GLU A 19 -13.35 6.04 6.87
N SER A 20 -12.37 5.14 6.99
CA SER A 20 -10.94 5.45 7.02
C SER A 20 -10.49 6.33 5.87
N LEU A 21 -10.10 7.57 6.17
CA LEU A 21 -9.54 8.49 5.17
C LEU A 21 -8.26 7.91 4.55
N ILE A 22 -7.47 7.18 5.33
CA ILE A 22 -6.22 6.57 4.88
C ILE A 22 -6.53 5.45 3.87
N ALA A 23 -7.47 4.56 4.19
CA ALA A 23 -7.90 3.54 3.24
C ALA A 23 -8.48 4.16 1.96
N TYR A 24 -9.28 5.23 2.09
CA TYR A 24 -9.82 5.96 0.95
C TYR A 24 -8.71 6.49 0.03
N ILE A 25 -7.68 7.14 0.58
CA ILE A 25 -6.54 7.67 -0.20
C ILE A 25 -5.78 6.52 -0.88
N VAL A 26 -5.50 5.43 -0.15
CA VAL A 26 -4.79 4.25 -0.70
C VAL A 26 -5.56 3.62 -1.87
N ILE A 27 -6.89 3.49 -1.76
CA ILE A 27 -7.75 2.96 -2.83
C ILE A 27 -7.68 3.84 -4.06
N ASN A 28 -7.89 5.16 -3.91
CA ASN A 28 -7.95 6.09 -5.04
C ASN A 28 -6.59 6.19 -5.75
N ASN A 29 -5.50 6.25 -5.00
CA ASN A 29 -4.14 6.26 -5.57
C ASN A 29 -3.83 4.93 -6.27
N GLY A 30 -4.21 3.82 -5.66
CA GLY A 30 -4.06 2.49 -6.24
C GLY A 30 -4.84 2.32 -7.54
N ILE A 31 -6.09 2.82 -7.62
CA ILE A 31 -6.90 2.81 -8.85
C ILE A 31 -6.26 3.70 -9.92
N LEU A 32 -5.85 4.92 -9.54
CA LEU A 32 -5.24 5.87 -10.45
C LEU A 32 -3.98 5.29 -11.11
N TYR A 33 -3.10 4.67 -10.33
CA TYR A 33 -1.89 4.08 -10.87
C TYR A 33 -2.14 2.72 -11.55
N HIS A 34 -2.85 1.78 -10.93
CA HIS A 34 -2.92 0.41 -11.44
C HIS A 34 -3.94 0.20 -12.57
N ILE A 35 -4.95 1.05 -12.67
CA ILE A 35 -6.04 0.90 -13.64
C ILE A 35 -6.00 2.02 -14.68
N LEU A 36 -6.01 3.28 -14.24
CA LEU A 36 -6.20 4.42 -15.14
C LEU A 36 -4.92 4.79 -15.89
N LEU A 37 -3.79 4.93 -15.18
CA LEU A 37 -2.53 5.44 -15.74
C LEU A 37 -1.31 4.55 -15.44
N PRO A 38 -1.33 3.25 -15.81
CA PRO A 38 -0.32 2.26 -15.40
C PRO A 38 1.07 2.42 -16.00
N THR A 39 1.18 3.15 -17.12
CA THR A 39 2.45 3.43 -17.79
C THR A 39 3.01 4.81 -17.45
N SER A 40 2.24 5.64 -16.74
CA SER A 40 2.67 6.99 -16.38
C SER A 40 3.70 6.95 -15.27
N TRP A 41 4.90 7.44 -15.58
CA TRP A 41 5.98 7.58 -14.61
C TRP A 41 5.65 8.61 -13.53
N VAL A 42 4.95 9.69 -13.88
CA VAL A 42 4.52 10.73 -12.95
C VAL A 42 3.55 10.15 -11.91
N VAL A 43 2.53 9.42 -12.36
CA VAL A 43 1.52 8.81 -11.47
C VAL A 43 2.15 7.75 -10.58
N LYS A 44 3.12 7.00 -11.09
CA LYS A 44 3.89 6.05 -10.29
C LYS A 44 4.60 6.73 -9.12
N TRP A 45 5.30 7.83 -9.37
CA TRP A 45 6.01 8.55 -8.29
C TRP A 45 5.05 9.21 -7.31
N TYR A 46 3.95 9.76 -7.82
CA TYR A 46 2.88 10.28 -6.98
C TYR A 46 2.34 9.21 -6.03
N ASP A 47 2.02 8.01 -6.53
CA ASP A 47 1.56 6.87 -5.72
C ASP A 47 2.58 6.48 -4.64
N ILE A 48 3.87 6.40 -4.99
CA ILE A 48 4.95 6.09 -4.04
C ILE A 48 5.03 7.17 -2.96
N ILE A 49 5.06 8.45 -3.33
CA ILE A 49 5.17 9.57 -2.38
C ILE A 49 3.97 9.59 -1.44
N CYS A 50 2.75 9.40 -1.96
CA CYS A 50 1.56 9.34 -1.14
C CYS A 50 1.62 8.19 -0.12
N ASN A 51 2.02 6.99 -0.54
CA ASN A 51 2.15 5.86 0.38
C ASN A 51 3.21 6.11 1.45
N VAL A 52 4.38 6.67 1.09
CA VAL A 52 5.42 7.04 2.06
C VAL A 52 4.92 8.09 3.05
N TYR A 53 4.24 9.13 2.57
CA TYR A 53 3.68 10.17 3.42
C TYR A 53 2.63 9.62 4.39
N MET A 54 1.70 8.78 3.90
CA MET A 54 0.69 8.13 4.75
C MET A 54 1.33 7.22 5.81
N MET A 55 2.34 6.42 5.43
CA MET A 55 3.08 5.59 6.38
C MET A 55 3.75 6.41 7.47
N ALA A 56 4.41 7.51 7.10
CA ALA A 56 5.06 8.40 8.07
C ALA A 56 4.02 9.06 8.99
N PHE A 57 2.92 9.56 8.42
CA PHE A 57 1.81 10.16 9.16
C PHE A 57 1.24 9.19 10.19
N VAL A 58 0.87 7.98 9.78
CA VAL A 58 0.32 6.95 10.69
C VAL A 58 1.28 6.63 11.82
N ASN A 59 2.57 6.43 11.51
CA ASN A 59 3.56 6.12 12.53
C ASN A 59 3.74 7.24 13.55
N ILE A 60 3.73 8.50 13.11
CA ILE A 60 3.84 9.67 13.98
C ILE A 60 2.60 9.78 14.88
N GLN A 61 1.41 9.52 14.35
CA GLN A 61 0.15 9.67 15.09
C GLN A 61 -0.09 8.53 16.09
N VAL A 62 0.16 7.29 15.69
CA VAL A 62 -0.20 6.12 16.51
C VAL A 62 0.90 5.74 17.49
N GLN A 63 2.16 6.06 17.19
CA GLN A 63 3.33 5.79 18.04
C GLN A 63 3.38 4.36 18.60
N ASN A 64 2.99 3.39 17.77
CA ASN A 64 2.89 1.97 18.14
C ASN A 64 3.97 1.15 17.43
N ILE A 65 4.68 0.31 18.21
CA ILE A 65 5.82 -0.49 17.72
C ILE A 65 5.40 -1.55 16.70
N ASP A 66 4.20 -2.12 16.82
CA ASP A 66 3.69 -3.12 15.88
C ASP A 66 3.36 -2.45 14.54
N VAL A 67 2.73 -1.28 14.56
CA VAL A 67 2.46 -0.46 13.37
C VAL A 67 3.77 -0.09 12.67
N PHE A 68 4.77 0.34 13.44
CA PHE A 68 6.10 0.64 12.91
C PHE A 68 6.77 -0.57 12.28
N THR A 69 6.69 -1.73 12.94
CA THR A 69 7.29 -2.97 12.43
C THR A 69 6.64 -3.41 11.12
N TRP A 70 5.30 -3.40 11.04
CA TRP A 70 4.58 -3.76 9.82
C TRP A 70 4.87 -2.79 8.66
N THR A 71 4.95 -1.49 8.94
CA THR A 71 5.27 -0.48 7.92
C THR A 71 6.72 -0.57 7.44
N CYS A 72 7.69 -0.82 8.32
CA CYS A 72 9.08 -1.10 7.94
C CYS A 72 9.23 -2.39 7.12
N PHE A 73 8.55 -3.47 7.52
CA PHE A 73 8.52 -4.71 6.77
C PHE A 73 7.99 -4.49 5.35
N ALA A 74 6.86 -3.77 5.23
CA ALA A 74 6.28 -3.44 3.93
C ALA A 74 7.22 -2.61 3.04
N ALA A 75 7.91 -1.62 3.62
CA ALA A 75 8.90 -0.82 2.90
C ALA A 75 10.07 -1.67 2.39
N GLY A 76 10.60 -2.57 3.23
CA GLY A 76 11.65 -3.51 2.84
C GLY A 76 11.22 -4.42 1.69
N CYS A 77 10.01 -4.97 1.78
CA CYS A 77 9.42 -5.76 0.70
C CYS A 77 9.21 -4.94 -0.59
N PHE A 78 8.78 -3.68 -0.49
CA PHE A 78 8.61 -2.81 -1.65
C PHE A 78 9.94 -2.57 -2.38
N ILE A 79 11.01 -2.29 -1.63
CA ILE A 79 12.37 -2.11 -2.16
C ILE A 79 12.83 -3.39 -2.84
N TYR A 80 12.72 -4.53 -2.14
CA TYR A 80 13.13 -5.83 -2.68
C TYR A 80 12.39 -6.19 -3.99
N ASN A 81 11.07 -6.01 -4.00
CA ASN A 81 10.23 -6.25 -5.17
C ASN A 81 10.57 -5.32 -6.35
N SER A 82 11.00 -4.10 -6.04
CA SER A 82 11.37 -3.10 -7.03
C SER A 82 12.68 -3.44 -7.71
N LEU A 83 13.69 -3.88 -6.94
CA LEU A 83 15.05 -4.14 -7.41
C LEU A 83 15.26 -5.53 -7.99
N TYR A 84 14.69 -6.57 -7.38
CA TYR A 84 15.12 -7.95 -7.64
C TYR A 84 14.08 -8.79 -8.40
N ILE A 85 12.78 -8.52 -8.26
CA ILE A 85 11.73 -9.32 -8.90
C ILE A 85 11.45 -8.82 -10.32
N LYS A 86 11.94 -9.58 -11.32
CA LYS A 86 11.80 -9.26 -12.75
C LYS A 86 10.50 -9.78 -13.38
N ARG A 87 9.99 -10.92 -12.93
CA ARG A 87 8.77 -11.53 -13.50
C ARG A 87 7.53 -10.74 -13.07
N LYS A 88 6.77 -10.21 -14.05
CA LYS A 88 5.59 -9.35 -13.81
C LYS A 88 4.56 -9.97 -12.88
N PHE A 89 4.26 -11.27 -13.06
CA PHE A 89 3.31 -12.00 -12.21
C PHE A 89 3.78 -12.06 -10.75
N LEU A 90 5.00 -12.57 -10.53
CA LEU A 90 5.61 -12.65 -9.19
C LEU A 90 5.72 -11.27 -8.54
N LYS A 91 6.02 -10.23 -9.32
CA LYS A 91 6.08 -8.84 -8.85
C LYS A 91 4.72 -8.35 -8.34
N GLY A 92 3.62 -8.82 -8.94
CA GLY A 92 2.26 -8.55 -8.47
C GLY A 92 1.95 -9.27 -7.17
N VAL A 93 2.19 -10.58 -7.12
CA VAL A 93 1.93 -11.41 -5.92
C VAL A 93 2.75 -10.91 -4.72
N PHE A 94 4.04 -10.67 -4.91
CA PHE A 94 4.91 -10.18 -3.84
C PHE A 94 4.52 -8.76 -3.39
N HIS A 95 4.01 -7.91 -4.29
CA HIS A 95 3.50 -6.60 -3.90
C HIS A 95 2.26 -6.72 -3.00
N ILE A 96 1.35 -7.64 -3.31
CA ILE A 96 0.17 -7.87 -2.47
C ILE A 96 0.58 -8.41 -1.10
N VAL A 97 1.32 -9.52 -1.09
CA VAL A 97 1.63 -10.27 0.14
C VAL A 97 2.67 -9.54 0.99
N GLY A 98 3.67 -8.92 0.36
CA GLY A 98 4.78 -8.27 1.04
C GLY A 98 4.56 -6.79 1.32
N VAL A 99 3.65 -6.10 0.63
CA VAL A 99 3.46 -4.64 0.80
C VAL A 99 2.03 -4.33 1.23
N GLN A 100 1.04 -4.66 0.41
CA GLN A 100 -0.36 -4.24 0.66
C GLN A 100 -0.97 -4.93 1.89
N LEU A 101 -0.76 -6.23 2.09
CA LEU A 101 -1.29 -6.92 3.27
C LEU A 101 -0.62 -6.47 4.59
N PRO A 102 0.72 -6.31 4.66
CA PRO A 102 1.38 -5.72 5.81
C PRO A 102 0.93 -4.29 6.13
N LEU A 103 0.79 -3.42 5.12
CA LEU A 103 0.29 -2.06 5.33
C LEU A 103 -1.17 -2.05 5.77
N TYR A 104 -2.00 -2.94 5.23
CA TYR A 104 -3.37 -3.14 5.71
C TYR A 104 -3.38 -3.61 7.16
N ARG A 105 -2.52 -4.57 7.53
CA ARG A 105 -2.39 -5.04 8.91
C ARG A 105 -1.99 -3.89 9.83
N ALA A 106 -1.01 -3.08 9.45
CA ALA A 106 -0.63 -1.88 10.18
C ALA A 106 -1.84 -0.96 10.40
N LEU A 107 -2.61 -0.68 9.35
CA LEU A 107 -3.81 0.17 9.43
C LEU A 107 -4.87 -0.39 10.38
N THR A 108 -5.14 -1.71 10.36
CA THR A 108 -6.13 -2.34 11.27
C THR A 108 -5.74 -2.32 12.74
N LEU A 109 -4.48 -2.03 13.06
CA LEU A 109 -3.99 -1.85 14.44
C LEU A 109 -4.13 -0.39 14.92
N THR A 110 -4.66 0.48 14.06
CA THR A 110 -4.88 1.89 14.37
C THR A 110 -6.36 2.19 14.53
N SER A 111 -6.69 3.39 15.00
CA SER A 111 -8.05 3.92 15.00
C SER A 111 -8.46 4.54 13.66
N PHE A 112 -7.60 4.46 12.64
CA PHE A 112 -7.86 5.00 11.31
C PHE A 112 -8.66 4.07 10.43
#